data_AF-A0A3M6T6V6-F1
#
_entry.id   AF-A0A3M6T6V6-F1
#
_cell.length_a   1.000
_cell.length_b   1.000
_cell.length_c   1.000
_cell.angle_alpha   90.00
_cell.angle_beta   90.00
_cell.angle_gamma   90.00
#
_symmetry.space_group_name_H-M   'P 1'
#
loop_
_entity.id
_entity.type
_entity.pdbx_description
1 polymer ?
#
loop_
_entity_poly.entity_id
_entity_poly.type
_entity_poly.pdbx_seq_one_letter_code
_entity_poly.pdbx_strand_id
1 'polypeptide(L)'
;MATVKTTELKGVQEGIVVWTRTTSEGHDKTRCTVQLTTFADGEPCFKPLLIFKGKGQRVPDREKRQYDPRVVVKFQENAWCNEEIMVSWHRNMWKKPNMFGQLGDRLLIYDVHRAQTTERVETILTQECQMTLRLVPPGATSKKNIDRLATEHLSGKVIAGDRRVLFTKWVGTAWQETSRRVKETVNRSFVKCGISLPISDSRDSEINIDGLPDYRMCD
;
A
#
# COMPACT_ATOMS: atom_id res chain seq x y z
N MET A 1 29.37 -10.13 -20.11
CA MET A 1 28.04 -10.76 -20.27
C MET A 1 27.24 -10.49 -19.01
N ALA A 2 26.32 -9.51 -19.05
CA ALA A 2 25.40 -9.26 -17.95
C ALA A 2 24.23 -10.22 -18.09
N THR A 3 24.10 -11.17 -17.16
CA THR A 3 22.90 -12.01 -17.07
C THR A 3 21.79 -11.18 -16.47
N VAL A 4 20.95 -10.58 -17.32
CA VAL A 4 19.77 -9.81 -16.91
C VAL A 4 18.66 -10.80 -16.57
N LYS A 5 18.29 -10.87 -15.29
CA LYS A 5 17.18 -11.70 -14.83
C LYS A 5 15.86 -10.97 -14.98
N THR A 6 14.83 -11.70 -15.40
CA THR A 6 13.46 -11.21 -15.64
C THR A 6 12.73 -10.95 -14.32
N THR A 7 12.28 -9.71 -14.12
CA THR A 7 11.51 -9.30 -12.93
C THR A 7 10.06 -9.00 -13.25
N GLU A 8 9.14 -9.82 -12.73
CA GLU A 8 7.71 -9.61 -12.71
C GLU A 8 7.35 -8.53 -11.67
N LEU A 9 6.83 -7.41 -12.14
CA LEU A 9 6.45 -6.28 -11.30
C LEU A 9 5.14 -6.56 -10.56
N LYS A 10 5.20 -6.63 -9.23
CA LYS A 10 4.06 -7.04 -8.42
C LYS A 10 3.36 -5.91 -7.71
N GLY A 11 3.99 -4.77 -7.40
CA GLY A 11 3.19 -3.63 -6.96
C GLY A 11 3.90 -2.34 -6.58
N VAL A 12 3.12 -1.29 -6.45
CA VAL A 12 3.48 0.04 -5.95
C VAL A 12 2.81 0.24 -4.60
N GLN A 13 3.54 0.77 -3.63
CA GLN A 13 3.04 0.97 -2.29
C GLN A 13 3.08 2.44 -1.86
N GLU A 14 1.94 2.94 -1.40
CA GLU A 14 1.73 4.32 -0.97
C GLU A 14 1.27 4.38 0.50
N GLY A 15 1.79 5.34 1.25
CA GLY A 15 1.38 5.65 2.62
C GLY A 15 0.48 6.88 2.65
N ILE A 16 -0.75 6.73 3.15
CA ILE A 16 -1.75 7.79 3.21
C ILE A 16 -2.17 8.00 4.66
N VAL A 17 -2.10 9.24 5.14
CA VAL A 17 -2.59 9.60 6.49
C VAL A 17 -4.04 10.04 6.36
N VAL A 18 -4.94 9.41 7.12
CA VAL A 18 -6.38 9.71 7.09
C VAL A 18 -6.84 10.30 8.42
N TRP A 19 -7.63 11.36 8.33
CA TRP A 19 -8.21 12.06 9.46
C TRP A 19 -9.73 11.85 9.47
N THR A 20 -10.30 11.39 10.58
CA THR A 20 -11.75 11.40 10.77
C THR A 20 -12.15 12.70 11.47
N ARG A 21 -13.00 13.52 10.85
CA ARG A 21 -13.52 14.77 11.43
C ARG A 21 -14.62 14.44 12.45
N THR A 22 -14.51 14.96 13.67
CA THR A 22 -15.58 14.95 14.68
C THR A 22 -15.83 16.36 15.19
N THR A 23 -17.07 16.65 15.61
CA THR A 23 -17.56 17.96 16.09
C THR A 23 -16.99 18.43 17.43
N SER A 24 -15.98 17.78 17.99
CA SER A 24 -15.35 18.16 19.26
C SER A 24 -13.83 18.32 19.10
N GLU A 25 -13.30 19.43 19.60
CA GLU A 25 -11.88 19.79 19.61
C GLU A 25 -10.99 18.61 20.04
N GLY A 26 -10.09 18.21 19.14
CA GLY A 26 -9.17 17.08 19.36
C GLY A 26 -8.73 16.36 18.09
N HIS A 27 -8.49 17.10 17.00
CA HIS A 27 -8.08 16.57 15.69
C HIS A 27 -6.90 15.57 15.77
N ASP A 28 -5.98 15.77 16.72
CA ASP A 28 -4.78 14.96 16.86
C ASP A 28 -5.01 13.60 17.59
N LYS A 29 -6.18 13.40 18.21
CA LYS A 29 -6.52 12.15 18.93
C LYS A 29 -7.13 11.08 18.02
N THR A 30 -7.54 11.43 16.80
CA THR A 30 -8.28 10.54 15.87
C THR A 30 -7.53 10.28 14.56
N ARG A 31 -6.19 10.38 14.59
CA ARG A 31 -5.35 10.09 13.43
C ARG A 31 -5.15 8.58 13.23
N CYS A 32 -5.21 8.14 11.98
CA CYS A 32 -4.71 6.83 11.57
C CYS A 32 -3.89 6.95 10.28
N THR A 33 -2.99 6.00 10.09
CA THR A 33 -2.25 5.86 8.83
C THR A 33 -2.75 4.61 8.11
N VAL A 34 -3.01 4.75 6.82
CA VAL A 34 -3.39 3.68 5.91
C VAL A 34 -2.24 3.46 4.93
N GLN A 35 -1.75 2.22 4.81
CA GLN A 35 -0.80 1.85 3.77
C GLN A 35 -1.49 0.92 2.78
N LEU A 36 -1.42 1.29 1.51
CA LEU A 36 -2.06 0.59 0.41
C LEU A 36 -0.99 0.12 -0.59
N THR A 37 -1.23 -1.05 -1.18
CA THR A 37 -0.42 -1.55 -2.29
C THR A 37 -1.32 -1.82 -3.49
N THR A 38 -0.85 -1.42 -4.66
CA THR A 38 -1.51 -1.61 -5.95
C THR A 38 -0.65 -2.52 -6.81
N PHE A 39 -1.25 -3.53 -7.44
CA PHE A 39 -0.53 -4.52 -8.24
C PHE A 39 -0.65 -4.22 -9.73
N ALA A 40 0.35 -4.60 -10.53
CA ALA A 40 0.40 -4.29 -11.96
C ALA A 40 -0.73 -4.97 -12.77
N ASP A 41 -1.16 -6.15 -12.34
CA ASP A 41 -2.33 -6.86 -12.87
C ASP A 41 -3.67 -6.29 -12.34
N GLY A 42 -3.58 -5.35 -11.40
CA GLY A 42 -4.70 -4.75 -10.69
C GLY A 42 -5.40 -5.70 -9.71
N GLU A 43 -4.86 -6.90 -9.47
CA GLU A 43 -5.38 -7.86 -8.49
C GLU A 43 -4.73 -7.62 -7.11
N PRO A 44 -5.49 -7.19 -6.10
CA PRO A 44 -4.89 -6.75 -4.85
C PRO A 44 -4.50 -7.95 -3.96
N CYS A 45 -3.21 -8.27 -3.85
CA CYS A 45 -2.76 -9.41 -3.04
C CYS A 45 -2.36 -9.05 -1.59
N PHE A 46 -2.09 -7.78 -1.27
CA PHE A 46 -1.82 -7.35 0.11
C PHE A 46 -3.00 -6.64 0.73
N LYS A 47 -3.34 -7.08 1.95
CA LYS A 47 -4.31 -6.39 2.79
C LYS A 47 -3.78 -5.01 3.16
N PRO A 48 -4.62 -3.96 3.13
CA PRO A 48 -4.28 -2.65 3.66
C PRO A 48 -3.76 -2.72 5.09
N LEU A 49 -2.74 -1.93 5.39
CA LEU A 49 -2.25 -1.74 6.75
C LEU A 49 -2.92 -0.52 7.37
N LEU A 50 -3.61 -0.71 8.49
CA LEU A 50 -4.15 0.34 9.33
C LEU A 50 -3.33 0.49 10.60
N ILE A 51 -2.83 1.70 10.84
CA ILE A 51 -2.07 2.04 12.04
C ILE A 51 -2.88 3.06 12.84
N PHE A 52 -3.43 2.63 13.96
CA PHE A 52 -4.14 3.51 14.89
C PHE A 52 -3.18 4.13 15.90
N LYS A 53 -3.47 5.36 16.34
CA LYS A 53 -2.73 6.05 17.39
C LYS A 53 -2.88 5.33 18.74
N GLY A 54 -1.79 5.16 19.47
CA GLY A 54 -1.73 4.57 20.81
C GLY A 54 -0.93 3.27 20.89
N LYS A 55 -0.80 2.72 22.10
CA LYS A 55 0.03 1.51 22.37
C LYS A 55 -0.68 0.17 22.13
N GLY A 56 -1.98 0.17 21.87
CA GLY A 56 -2.77 -1.05 21.64
C GLY A 56 -3.00 -1.98 22.85
N GLN A 57 -2.30 -1.76 23.97
CA GLN A 57 -2.35 -2.61 25.17
C GLN A 57 -3.73 -2.71 25.83
N ARG A 58 -4.55 -1.66 25.73
CA ARG A 58 -5.88 -1.58 26.35
C ARG A 58 -7.02 -1.86 25.38
N VAL A 59 -6.73 -2.45 24.22
CA VAL A 59 -7.75 -2.79 23.22
C VAL A 59 -8.36 -4.16 23.58
N PRO A 60 -9.65 -4.22 23.94
CA PRO A 60 -10.29 -5.47 24.33
C PRO A 60 -10.32 -6.47 23.16
N ASP A 61 -10.18 -7.77 23.44
CA ASP A 61 -10.22 -8.78 22.37
C ASP A 61 -11.59 -8.85 21.68
N ARG A 62 -12.67 -8.47 22.38
CA ARG A 62 -14.01 -8.30 21.78
C ARG A 62 -14.03 -7.26 20.66
N GLU A 63 -13.18 -6.24 20.73
CA GLU A 63 -13.05 -5.23 19.68
C GLU A 63 -12.24 -5.80 18.52
N LYS A 64 -11.09 -6.44 18.81
CA LYS A 64 -10.23 -7.03 17.77
C LYS A 64 -10.94 -8.07 16.92
N ARG A 65 -11.82 -8.88 17.53
CA ARG A 65 -12.64 -9.88 16.83
C ARG A 65 -13.64 -9.27 15.83
N GLN A 66 -13.94 -7.99 15.96
CA GLN A 66 -14.83 -7.28 15.05
C GLN A 66 -14.09 -6.55 13.92
N TYR A 67 -12.76 -6.52 13.95
CA TYR A 67 -11.98 -5.94 12.87
C TYR A 67 -12.19 -6.71 11.57
N ASP A 68 -12.27 -5.97 10.48
CA ASP A 68 -12.47 -6.55 9.16
C ASP A 68 -11.28 -7.46 8.79
N PRO A 69 -11.52 -8.73 8.38
CA PRO A 69 -10.45 -9.65 8.06
C PRO A 69 -9.65 -9.25 6.82
N ARG A 70 -10.14 -8.31 6.01
CA ARG A 70 -9.47 -7.79 4.80
C ARG A 70 -8.39 -6.76 5.12
N VAL A 71 -8.24 -6.30 6.35
CA VAL A 71 -7.21 -5.32 6.75
C VAL A 71 -6.28 -5.88 7.82
N VAL A 72 -5.05 -5.36 7.89
CA VAL A 72 -4.13 -5.61 9.02
C VAL A 72 -4.14 -4.40 9.93
N VAL A 73 -4.44 -4.62 11.21
CA VAL A 73 -4.46 -3.55 12.21
C VAL A 73 -3.20 -3.58 13.07
N LYS A 74 -2.56 -2.42 13.22
CA LYS A 74 -1.45 -2.16 14.11
C LYS A 74 -1.71 -0.90 14.94
N PHE A 75 -0.96 -0.76 16.03
CA PHE A 75 -1.02 0.37 16.93
C PHE A 75 0.38 0.95 17.09
N GLN A 76 0.48 2.28 17.02
CA GLN A 76 1.73 3.01 17.24
C GLN A 76 1.41 4.33 17.95
N GLU A 77 2.26 4.77 18.87
CA GLU A 77 2.01 5.91 19.77
C GLU A 77 1.51 7.18 19.05
N ASN A 78 2.06 7.45 17.87
CA ASN A 78 1.73 8.59 17.01
C ASN A 78 1.00 8.18 15.72
N ALA A 79 0.63 6.91 15.54
CA ALA A 79 0.12 6.36 14.28
C ALA A 79 1.12 6.48 13.11
N TRP A 80 2.43 6.56 13.35
CA TRP A 80 3.42 6.53 12.28
C TRP A 80 3.69 5.11 11.80
N CYS A 81 3.95 4.97 10.50
CA CYS A 81 4.58 3.76 10.00
C CYS A 81 6.08 3.84 10.30
N ASN A 82 6.56 2.99 11.21
CA ASN A 82 7.98 2.87 11.54
C ASN A 82 8.54 1.53 11.06
N GLU A 83 9.85 1.34 11.21
CA GLU A 83 10.53 0.11 10.78
C GLU A 83 9.88 -1.14 11.36
N GLU A 84 9.60 -1.20 12.67
CA GLU A 84 9.01 -2.39 13.30
C GLU A 84 7.65 -2.78 12.71
N ILE A 85 6.81 -1.79 12.40
CA ILE A 85 5.53 -2.02 11.74
C ILE A 85 5.74 -2.57 10.34
N MET A 86 6.67 -1.99 9.58
CA MET A 86 7.03 -2.44 8.24
C MET A 86 7.51 -3.89 8.26
N VAL A 87 8.49 -4.20 9.10
CA VAL A 87 9.03 -5.56 9.28
C VAL A 87 7.93 -6.55 9.64
N SER A 88 7.09 -6.21 10.62
CA SER A 88 5.98 -7.10 11.03
C SER A 88 4.98 -7.31 9.90
N TRP A 89 4.64 -6.27 9.15
CA TRP A 89 3.66 -6.35 8.08
C TRP A 89 4.17 -7.18 6.89
N HIS A 90 5.42 -6.97 6.46
CA HIS A 90 6.08 -7.74 5.40
C HIS A 90 6.10 -9.23 5.73
N ARG A 91 6.63 -9.59 6.90
CA ARG A 91 6.69 -11.00 7.33
C ARG A 91 5.30 -11.63 7.43
N ASN A 92 4.27 -10.88 7.81
CA ASN A 92 2.91 -11.41 7.89
C ASN A 92 2.26 -11.62 6.51
N MET A 93 2.54 -10.75 5.54
CA MET A 93 2.04 -10.92 4.17
C MET A 93 2.73 -12.11 3.47
N TRP A 94 3.98 -12.40 3.84
CA TRP A 94 4.84 -13.31 3.09
C TRP A 94 5.04 -14.71 3.67
N LYS A 95 4.35 -15.05 4.75
CA LYS A 95 4.29 -16.41 5.31
C LYS A 95 3.62 -17.46 4.41
N LYS A 96 3.16 -17.10 3.22
CA LYS A 96 2.54 -18.02 2.26
C LYS A 96 3.52 -18.34 1.13
N PRO A 97 4.21 -19.49 1.16
CA PRO A 97 4.87 -19.99 -0.04
C PRO A 97 3.81 -20.12 -1.14
N ASN A 98 4.14 -19.66 -2.35
CA ASN A 98 3.30 -19.71 -3.55
C ASN A 98 2.14 -18.68 -3.67
N MET A 99 2.17 -17.53 -2.98
CA MET A 99 1.17 -16.46 -3.18
C MET A 99 0.93 -16.04 -4.65
N PHE A 100 1.90 -16.25 -5.55
CA PHE A 100 1.79 -15.87 -6.97
C PHE A 100 1.98 -17.03 -7.95
N GLY A 101 1.96 -18.28 -7.49
CA GLY A 101 2.04 -19.47 -8.36
C GLY A 101 3.33 -19.65 -9.18
N GLN A 102 4.21 -18.65 -9.30
CA GLN A 102 5.42 -18.68 -10.12
C GLN A 102 6.67 -18.15 -9.37
N LEU A 103 7.81 -18.76 -9.67
CA LEU A 103 9.15 -18.23 -9.41
C LEU A 103 9.49 -17.24 -10.55
N GLY A 104 9.39 -15.95 -10.26
CA GLY A 104 9.93 -14.86 -11.08
C GLY A 104 10.49 -13.81 -10.14
N ASP A 105 11.49 -13.03 -10.56
CA ASP A 105 11.97 -11.93 -9.71
C ASP A 105 10.80 -10.96 -9.50
N ARG A 106 10.70 -10.32 -8.34
CA ARG A 106 9.51 -9.54 -7.97
C ARG A 106 9.91 -8.12 -7.66
N LEU A 107 9.26 -7.12 -8.26
CA LEU A 107 9.58 -5.72 -7.95
C LEU A 107 8.48 -5.05 -7.12
N LEU A 108 8.91 -4.44 -6.02
CA LEU A 108 8.15 -3.51 -5.19
C LEU A 108 8.68 -2.10 -5.37
N ILE A 109 7.79 -1.14 -5.60
CA ILE A 109 8.12 0.28 -5.70
C ILE A 109 7.55 1.02 -4.47
N TYR A 110 8.41 1.71 -3.72
CA TYR A 110 8.02 2.54 -2.58
C TYR A 110 8.01 4.03 -2.93
N ASP A 111 7.09 4.77 -2.29
CA ASP A 111 7.29 6.20 -2.06
C ASP A 111 8.48 6.40 -1.08
N VAL A 112 9.23 7.50 -1.12
CA VAL A 112 10.49 7.68 -0.34
C VAL A 112 10.24 7.95 1.15
N HIS A 113 9.36 7.18 1.79
CA HIS A 113 9.09 7.30 3.21
C HIS A 113 10.21 6.63 4.02
N ARG A 114 10.82 7.36 4.96
CA ARG A 114 12.01 6.94 5.72
C ARG A 114 11.95 5.54 6.36
N ALA A 115 10.78 5.13 6.84
CA ALA A 115 10.62 3.80 7.45
C ALA A 115 10.64 2.64 6.45
N GLN A 116 10.46 2.93 5.16
CA GLN A 116 10.44 1.94 4.07
C GLN A 116 11.84 1.73 3.47
N THR A 117 12.79 2.63 3.76
CA THR A 117 14.13 2.67 3.19
C THR A 117 15.22 2.28 4.19
N THR A 118 14.86 1.63 5.31
CA THR A 118 15.86 1.18 6.27
C THR A 118 16.54 -0.10 5.78
N GLU A 119 17.81 -0.28 6.10
CA GLU A 119 18.60 -1.46 5.70
C GLU A 119 17.93 -2.77 6.13
N ARG A 120 17.28 -2.78 7.29
CA ARG A 120 16.56 -3.95 7.79
C ARG A 120 15.31 -4.28 6.96
N VAL A 121 14.54 -3.27 6.55
CA VAL A 121 13.39 -3.47 5.66
C VAL A 121 13.83 -3.94 4.29
N GLU A 122 14.90 -3.36 3.75
CA GLU A 122 15.51 -3.79 2.48
C GLU A 122 16.00 -5.23 2.56
N THR A 123 16.68 -5.61 3.65
CA THR A 123 17.16 -6.98 3.89
C THR A 123 16.02 -7.98 3.91
N ILE A 124 14.92 -7.68 4.62
CA ILE A 124 13.74 -8.56 4.64
C ILE A 124 13.13 -8.70 3.24
N LEU A 125 13.00 -7.60 2.50
CA LEU A 125 12.42 -7.63 1.16
C LEU A 125 13.28 -8.45 0.19
N THR A 126 14.58 -8.19 0.17
CA THR A 126 15.51 -8.79 -0.79
C THR A 126 15.86 -10.23 -0.43
N GLN A 127 16.15 -10.52 0.84
CA GLN A 127 16.66 -11.81 1.28
C GLN A 127 15.55 -12.76 1.76
N GLU A 128 14.56 -12.26 2.52
CA GLU A 128 13.46 -13.11 3.01
C GLU A 128 12.32 -13.23 1.99
N CYS A 129 12.00 -12.15 1.26
CA CYS A 129 10.83 -12.08 0.38
C CYS A 129 11.16 -12.24 -1.11
N GLN A 130 12.44 -12.29 -1.48
CA GLN A 130 12.93 -12.39 -2.86
C GLN A 130 12.38 -11.27 -3.77
N MET A 131 12.39 -10.03 -3.25
CA MET A 131 11.93 -8.84 -3.95
C MET A 131 13.11 -7.95 -4.35
N THR A 132 13.09 -7.41 -5.57
CA THR A 132 13.81 -6.20 -5.93
C THR A 132 13.04 -4.99 -5.38
N LEU A 133 13.74 -4.08 -4.72
CA LEU A 133 13.18 -2.80 -4.26
C LEU A 133 13.60 -1.66 -5.20
N ARG A 134 12.66 -0.78 -5.54
CA ARG A 134 12.92 0.51 -6.18
C ARG A 134 12.16 1.62 -5.45
N LEU A 135 12.69 2.83 -5.52
CA LEU A 135 12.11 4.01 -4.89
C LEU A 135 11.60 4.97 -5.97
N VAL A 136 10.41 5.53 -5.78
CA VAL A 136 9.90 6.65 -6.57
C VAL A 136 10.83 7.85 -6.32
N PRO A 137 11.26 8.61 -7.34
CA PRO A 137 12.05 9.81 -7.10
C PRO A 137 11.32 10.83 -6.20
N PRO A 138 12.04 11.54 -5.31
CA PRO A 138 11.43 12.61 -4.51
C PRO A 138 10.70 13.63 -5.38
N GLY A 139 9.47 13.99 -5.00
CA GLY A 139 8.66 14.99 -5.72
C GLY A 139 7.80 14.46 -6.87
N ALA A 140 7.89 13.16 -7.21
CA ALA A 140 7.04 12.53 -8.23
C ALA A 140 5.67 12.04 -7.70
N THR A 141 5.36 12.28 -6.42
CA THR A 141 4.09 11.86 -5.80
C THR A 141 3.00 12.91 -6.01
N SER A 142 1.99 12.58 -6.82
CA SER A 142 0.77 13.41 -6.90
C SER A 142 -0.05 13.26 -5.61
N LYS A 143 -0.39 14.37 -4.94
CA LYS A 143 -1.28 14.37 -3.78
C LYS A 143 -2.68 13.94 -4.23
N LYS A 144 -3.04 12.67 -4.08
CA LYS A 144 -4.43 12.22 -4.26
C LYS A 144 -5.24 12.63 -3.04
N ASN A 145 -6.15 13.58 -3.22
CA ASN A 145 -7.12 13.99 -2.19
C ASN A 145 -8.14 12.86 -1.96
N ILE A 146 -7.83 11.94 -1.04
CA ILE A 146 -8.78 10.94 -0.51
C ILE A 146 -9.79 11.57 0.46
N ASP A 147 -9.76 12.90 0.66
CA ASP A 147 -10.68 13.65 1.52
C ASP A 147 -12.18 13.36 1.27
N ARG A 148 -12.53 12.86 0.07
CA ARG A 148 -13.92 12.56 -0.30
C ARG A 148 -14.46 11.22 0.21
N LEU A 149 -13.64 10.32 0.77
CA LEU A 149 -14.09 9.01 1.26
C LEU A 149 -14.49 8.98 2.75
N ALA A 150 -14.34 10.07 3.49
CA ALA A 150 -14.60 10.11 4.93
C ALA A 150 -15.65 11.16 5.32
N THR A 151 -16.86 11.09 4.74
CA THR A 151 -17.96 11.98 5.16
C THR A 151 -19.26 11.21 5.36
N GLU A 152 -19.23 10.17 6.19
CA GLU A 152 -20.45 9.74 6.89
C GLU A 152 -20.40 10.30 8.32
N HIS A 153 -21.36 11.17 8.62
CA HIS A 153 -21.56 11.72 9.95
C HIS A 153 -22.00 10.59 10.88
N LEU A 154 -21.11 10.14 11.76
CA LEU A 154 -21.51 9.34 12.90
C LEU A 154 -22.29 10.24 13.87
N SER A 155 -23.61 10.29 13.72
CA SER A 155 -24.49 10.98 14.66
C SER A 155 -24.51 10.22 15.99
N GLY A 156 -23.98 10.82 17.06
CA GLY A 156 -24.00 10.28 18.42
C GLY A 156 -22.62 10.04 19.04
N LYS A 157 -22.61 9.67 20.33
CA LYS A 157 -21.38 9.38 21.08
C LYS A 157 -20.82 8.01 20.73
N VAL A 158 -20.18 7.88 19.58
CA VAL A 158 -19.48 6.65 19.19
C VAL A 158 -18.19 6.53 19.99
N ILE A 159 -17.99 5.42 20.70
CA ILE A 159 -16.80 5.15 21.51
C ILE A 159 -15.62 4.83 20.56
N ALA A 160 -14.39 5.15 20.97
CA ALA A 160 -13.20 5.01 20.13
C ALA A 160 -13.01 3.60 19.52
N GLY A 161 -13.43 2.55 20.24
CA GLY A 161 -13.37 1.16 19.73
C GLY A 161 -14.30 0.93 18.54
N ASP A 162 -15.56 1.36 18.65
CA ASP A 162 -16.55 1.21 17.58
C ASP A 162 -16.12 1.98 16.31
N ARG A 163 -15.50 3.14 16.48
CA ARG A 163 -14.92 3.91 15.37
C ARG A 163 -13.83 3.12 14.66
N ARG A 164 -12.90 2.50 15.39
CA ARG A 164 -11.83 1.68 14.79
C ARG A 164 -12.42 0.51 14.03
N VAL A 165 -13.39 -0.20 14.61
CA VAL A 165 -14.09 -1.30 13.97
C VAL A 165 -14.73 -0.83 12.66
N LEU A 166 -15.49 0.27 12.68
CA LEU A 166 -16.10 0.81 11.47
C LEU A 166 -15.06 1.19 10.43
N PHE A 167 -13.97 1.82 10.85
CA PHE A 167 -12.89 2.23 9.97
C PHE A 167 -12.22 1.02 9.29
N THR A 168 -12.05 -0.09 10.00
CA THR A 168 -11.54 -1.33 9.40
C THR A 168 -12.46 -1.84 8.29
N LYS A 169 -13.79 -1.78 8.50
CA LYS A 169 -14.79 -2.23 7.53
C LYS A 169 -14.82 -1.31 6.31
N TRP A 170 -14.80 0.01 6.53
CA TRP A 170 -14.76 0.99 5.46
C TRP A 170 -13.51 0.81 4.60
N VAL A 171 -12.32 0.72 5.19
CA VAL A 171 -11.10 0.52 4.42
C VAL A 171 -11.07 -0.83 3.72
N GLY A 172 -11.54 -1.90 4.37
CA GLY A 172 -11.67 -3.21 3.73
C GLY A 172 -12.60 -3.20 2.52
N THR A 173 -13.76 -2.55 2.63
CA THR A 173 -14.72 -2.40 1.53
C THR A 173 -14.17 -1.50 0.43
N ALA A 174 -13.65 -0.32 0.78
CA ALA A 174 -13.09 0.63 -0.17
C ALA A 174 -11.92 0.03 -0.94
N TRP A 175 -11.04 -0.74 -0.27
CA TRP A 175 -9.96 -1.46 -0.93
C TRP A 175 -10.49 -2.46 -1.95
N GLN A 176 -11.41 -3.33 -1.56
CA GLN A 176 -11.97 -4.33 -2.47
C GLN A 176 -12.71 -3.72 -3.67
N GLU A 177 -13.57 -2.73 -3.42
CA GLU A 177 -14.38 -2.09 -4.46
C GLU A 177 -13.53 -1.22 -5.39
N THR A 178 -12.60 -0.43 -4.83
CA THR A 178 -11.73 0.43 -5.63
C THR A 178 -10.82 -0.42 -6.49
N SER A 179 -10.16 -1.44 -5.93
CA SER A 179 -9.32 -2.36 -6.70
C SER A 179 -10.08 -2.98 -7.86
N ARG A 180 -11.31 -3.45 -7.64
CA ARG A 180 -12.16 -3.98 -8.73
C ARG A 180 -12.47 -2.91 -9.79
N ARG A 181 -12.82 -1.70 -9.36
CA ARG A 181 -13.25 -0.61 -10.25
C ARG A 181 -12.10 -0.05 -11.09
N VAL A 182 -10.91 0.09 -10.52
CA VAL A 182 -9.77 0.71 -11.19
C VAL A 182 -8.78 -0.29 -11.79
N LYS A 183 -9.07 -1.60 -11.71
CA LYS A 183 -8.20 -2.67 -12.20
C LYS A 183 -7.62 -2.39 -13.58
N GLU A 184 -8.48 -2.10 -14.55
CA GLU A 184 -8.07 -1.84 -15.93
C GLU A 184 -7.24 -0.55 -16.05
N THR A 185 -7.64 0.52 -15.34
CA THR A 185 -6.89 1.78 -15.31
C THR A 185 -5.49 1.57 -14.73
N VAL A 186 -5.38 0.83 -13.63
CA VAL A 186 -4.09 0.47 -13.01
C VAL A 186 -3.24 -0.30 -14.00
N ASN A 187 -3.76 -1.38 -14.57
CA ASN A 187 -3.02 -2.19 -15.53
C ASN A 187 -2.51 -1.35 -16.71
N ARG A 188 -3.38 -0.51 -17.29
CA ARG A 188 -3.02 0.40 -18.38
C ARG A 188 -1.95 1.41 -17.98
N SER A 189 -2.02 1.97 -16.76
CA SER A 189 -1.00 2.88 -16.26
C SER A 189 0.37 2.20 -16.13
N PHE A 190 0.43 0.97 -15.63
CA PHE A 190 1.68 0.21 -15.54
C PHE A 190 2.26 -0.11 -16.93
N VAL A 191 1.41 -0.45 -17.91
CA VAL A 191 1.82 -0.66 -19.30
C VAL A 191 2.37 0.62 -19.92
N LYS A 192 1.63 1.74 -19.81
CA LYS A 192 2.04 3.04 -20.36
C LYS A 192 3.37 3.56 -19.81
N CYS A 193 3.67 3.25 -18.56
CA CYS A 193 4.95 3.60 -17.93
C CYS A 193 6.09 2.62 -18.29
N GLY A 194 5.84 1.60 -19.13
CA GLY A 194 6.79 0.54 -19.43
C GLY A 194 7.09 -0.39 -18.25
N ILE A 195 6.37 -0.24 -17.14
CA ILE A 195 6.62 -0.95 -15.88
C ILE A 195 6.24 -2.42 -16.06
N SER A 196 5.03 -2.73 -16.53
CA SER A 196 4.60 -4.13 -16.69
C SER A 196 4.91 -4.75 -18.06
N LEU A 197 5.79 -4.13 -18.85
CA LEU A 197 6.17 -4.65 -20.17
C LEU A 197 7.32 -5.66 -20.05
N PRO A 198 7.42 -6.64 -20.97
CA PRO A 198 8.61 -7.46 -21.11
C PRO A 198 9.85 -6.60 -21.38
N ILE A 199 11.03 -7.11 -21.03
CA ILE A 199 12.31 -6.42 -21.30
C ILE A 199 12.61 -6.33 -22.81
N SER A 200 11.96 -7.15 -23.64
CA SER A 200 12.08 -7.04 -25.10
C SER A 200 11.46 -5.74 -25.61
N ASP A 201 12.11 -5.13 -26.59
CA ASP A 201 11.64 -4.00 -27.40
C ASP A 201 10.28 -4.23 -28.11
N SER A 202 9.83 -5.48 -28.21
CA SER A 202 8.61 -5.89 -28.92
C SER A 202 7.34 -5.15 -28.53
N ARG A 203 7.28 -4.52 -27.34
CA ARG A 203 6.12 -3.78 -26.85
C ARG A 203 6.44 -2.32 -26.49
N ASP A 204 7.59 -1.78 -26.87
CA ASP A 204 7.98 -0.39 -26.55
C ASP A 204 7.01 0.64 -27.13
N SER A 205 6.32 0.30 -28.23
CA SER A 205 5.25 1.14 -28.81
C SER A 205 4.05 1.38 -27.88
N GLU A 206 3.92 0.60 -26.80
CA GLU A 206 2.86 0.78 -25.80
C GLU A 206 3.24 1.76 -24.68
N ILE A 207 4.52 2.16 -24.61
CA ILE A 207 5.01 3.16 -23.65
C ILE A 207 4.50 4.53 -24.09
N ASN A 208 3.78 5.19 -23.20
CA ASN A 208 3.21 6.50 -23.42
C ASN A 208 3.12 7.23 -22.08
N ILE A 209 4.21 7.89 -21.72
CA ILE A 209 4.36 8.60 -20.45
C ILE A 209 3.77 9.99 -20.62
N ASP A 210 2.72 10.29 -19.85
CA ASP A 210 2.09 11.61 -19.85
C ASP A 210 3.14 12.70 -19.55
N GLY A 211 3.23 13.70 -20.43
CA GLY A 211 4.23 14.77 -20.35
C GLY A 211 5.55 14.49 -21.08
N LEU A 212 5.72 13.31 -21.68
CA LEU A 212 6.89 12.92 -22.47
C LEU A 212 6.47 12.20 -23.77
N PRO A 213 5.81 12.90 -24.73
CA PRO A 213 5.23 12.28 -25.92
C PRO A 213 6.24 11.64 -26.89
N ASP A 214 7.50 12.08 -26.84
CA ASP A 214 8.57 11.58 -27.71
C ASP A 214 9.54 10.62 -27.00
N TYR A 215 9.19 10.17 -25.78
CA TYR A 215 10.04 9.24 -25.05
C TYR A 215 10.18 7.92 -25.82
N ARG A 216 11.43 7.50 -26.02
CA ARG A 216 11.79 6.18 -26.52
C ARG A 216 12.77 5.57 -25.53
N MET A 217 12.58 4.29 -25.22
CA MET A 217 13.61 3.52 -24.53
C MET A 217 14.84 3.48 -25.44
N CYS A 218 15.98 3.97 -24.96
CA CYS A 218 17.24 3.85 -25.69
C CYS A 218 17.81 2.43 -25.50
N ASP A 219 18.36 1.86 -26.58
CA ASP A 219 19.09 0.58 -26.60
C ASP A 219 20.29 0.55 -25.64
#